data_AF-A0A094PYH1-F1
#
_entry.id   AF-A0A094PYH1-F1
#
_cell.length_a   1.000
_cell.length_b   1.000
_cell.length_c   1.000
_cell.angle_alpha   90.00
_cell.angle_beta   90.00
_cell.angle_gamma   90.00
#
_symmetry.space_group_name_H-M   'P 1'
#
loop_
_entity.id
_entity.type
_entity.pdbx_description
1 polymer ?
#
loop_
_entity_poly.entity_id
_entity_poly.type
_entity_poly.pdbx_seq_one_letter_code
_entity_poly.pdbx_strand_id
1 'polypeptide(L)'
;MEMMFAVFAALAIGLSVRYSMAGRDRVGAAMIPAIATATGAAVWAAGSWAGLASTEPWIWLITFVVSGVVAFVVNLRLVRARIAADNEMFGKIAGR
;
A
#
# COMPACT_ATOMS: atom_id res chain seq x y z
N MET A 1 -5.32 22.65 1.77
CA MET A 1 -6.07 21.66 2.60
C MET A 1 -6.28 20.32 1.87
N GLU A 2 -6.13 20.30 0.55
CA GLU A 2 -6.41 19.20 -0.38
C GLU A 2 -5.48 18.00 -0.19
N MET A 3 -4.19 18.26 0.09
CA MET A 3 -3.21 17.18 0.33
C MET A 3 -3.64 16.26 1.47
N MET A 4 -4.20 16.82 2.55
CA MET A 4 -4.65 16.03 3.69
C MET A 4 -5.74 15.03 3.26
N PHE A 5 -6.71 15.48 2.46
CA PHE A 5 -7.75 14.61 1.91
C PHE A 5 -7.19 13.52 0.99
N ALA A 6 -6.23 13.85 0.15
CA ALA A 6 -5.59 12.87 -0.72
C ALA A 6 -4.84 11.78 0.08
N VAL A 7 -4.15 12.18 1.15
CA VAL A 7 -3.44 11.26 2.05
C VAL A 7 -4.43 10.40 2.85
N PHE A 8 -5.53 10.97 3.36
CA PHE A 8 -6.58 10.20 4.03
C PHE A 8 -7.29 9.22 3.08
N ALA A 9 -7.52 9.62 1.83
CA ALA A 9 -8.06 8.73 0.82
C ALA A 9 -7.08 7.59 0.50
N ALA A 10 -5.78 7.87 0.40
CA ALA A 10 -4.76 6.83 0.25
C ALA A 10 -4.72 5.86 1.44
N LEU A 11 -4.87 6.37 2.67
CA LEU A 11 -5.02 5.55 3.88
C LEU A 11 -6.27 4.65 3.79
N ALA A 12 -7.41 5.21 3.40
CA ALA A 12 -8.66 4.48 3.23
C ALA A 12 -8.51 3.38 2.16
N ILE A 13 -7.89 3.69 1.02
CA ILE A 13 -7.57 2.70 -0.02
C ILE A 13 -6.68 1.60 0.54
N GLY A 14 -5.63 1.92 1.29
CA GLY A 14 -4.75 0.94 1.91
C GLY A 14 -5.47 0.02 2.89
N LEU A 15 -6.43 0.56 3.66
CA LEU A 15 -7.33 -0.22 4.53
C LEU A 15 -8.24 -1.13 3.71
N SER A 16 -8.89 -0.61 2.66
CA SER A 16 -9.73 -1.39 1.76
C SER A 16 -8.96 -2.56 1.16
N VAL A 17 -7.76 -2.31 0.61
CA VAL A 17 -6.89 -3.36 0.06
C VAL A 17 -6.55 -4.42 1.12
N ARG A 18 -6.16 -3.99 2.32
CA ARG A 18 -5.86 -4.92 3.42
C ARG A 18 -7.05 -5.84 3.75
N TYR A 19 -8.26 -5.30 3.82
CA TYR A 19 -9.45 -6.07 4.23
C TYR A 19 -10.08 -6.87 3.08
N SER A 20 -9.86 -6.48 1.83
CA SER A 20 -10.33 -7.23 0.66
C SER A 20 -9.42 -8.39 0.28
N MET A 21 -8.15 -8.39 0.69
CA MET A 21 -7.18 -9.42 0.30
C MET A 21 -7.05 -10.55 1.34
N ALA A 22 -6.85 -11.78 0.83
CA ALA A 22 -6.53 -12.93 1.66
C ALA A 22 -5.10 -12.83 2.24
N GLY A 23 -4.85 -13.54 3.35
CA GLY A 23 -3.54 -13.55 4.00
C GLY A 23 -3.25 -12.35 4.90
N ARG A 24 -4.26 -11.53 5.23
CA ARG A 24 -4.13 -10.34 6.11
C ARG A 24 -3.60 -10.66 7.52
N ASP A 25 -3.74 -11.90 7.96
CA ASP A 25 -3.22 -12.46 9.22
C ASP A 25 -1.69 -12.56 9.23
N ARG A 26 -1.06 -12.65 8.06
CA ARG A 26 0.39 -12.79 7.90
C ARG A 26 1.16 -11.47 7.90
N VAL A 27 0.44 -10.35 7.84
CA VAL A 27 1.01 -8.99 7.67
C VAL A 27 0.48 -8.06 8.75
N GLY A 28 1.36 -7.28 9.38
CA GLY A 28 1.00 -6.37 10.48
C GLY A 28 -0.13 -5.40 10.12
N ALA A 29 -1.02 -5.12 11.08
CA ALA A 29 -2.26 -4.34 10.92
C ALA A 29 -2.09 -3.04 10.12
N ALA A 30 -1.06 -2.27 10.48
CA ALA A 30 -0.79 -0.96 9.91
C ALA A 30 0.08 -1.00 8.64
N MET A 31 0.65 -2.15 8.26
CA MET A 31 1.69 -2.20 7.22
C MET A 31 1.19 -1.74 5.85
N ILE A 32 0.13 -2.36 5.34
CA ILE A 32 -0.45 -1.99 4.02
C ILE A 32 -1.05 -0.57 4.05
N PRO A 33 -1.84 -0.17 5.07
CA PRO A 33 -2.32 1.20 5.19
C PRO A 33 -1.20 2.24 5.23
N ALA A 34 -0.13 2.01 6.00
CA ALA A 34 1.00 2.94 6.12
C ALA A 34 1.74 3.10 4.79
N ILE A 35 1.97 2.00 4.06
CA ILE A 35 2.62 2.04 2.74
C ILE A 35 1.77 2.78 1.73
N ALA A 36 0.46 2.52 1.67
CA ALA A 36 -0.46 3.26 0.81
C ALA A 36 -0.45 4.76 1.13
N THR A 37 -0.49 5.11 2.42
CA THR A 37 -0.51 6.50 2.90
C THR A 37 0.79 7.24 2.54
N ALA A 38 1.95 6.61 2.79
CA ALA A 38 3.25 7.17 2.45
C ALA A 38 3.41 7.33 0.94
N THR A 39 2.95 6.35 0.16
CA THR A 39 2.93 6.42 -1.31
C THR A 39 2.06 7.58 -1.78
N GLY A 40 0.84 7.71 -1.25
CA GLY A 40 -0.07 8.79 -1.62
C GLY A 40 0.49 10.17 -1.31
N ALA A 41 1.11 10.34 -0.14
CA ALA A 41 1.79 11.58 0.25
C ALA A 41 2.96 11.91 -0.70
N ALA A 42 3.79 10.92 -1.03
CA ALA A 42 4.93 11.10 -1.93
C ALA A 42 4.50 11.44 -3.36
N VAL A 43 3.51 10.72 -3.90
CA VAL A 43 2.97 10.95 -5.25
C VAL A 43 2.32 12.33 -5.34
N TRP A 44 1.55 12.72 -4.33
CA TRP A 44 0.94 14.05 -4.30
C TRP A 44 1.99 15.16 -4.25
N ALA A 45 3.01 15.02 -3.39
CA ALA A 45 4.10 15.98 -3.29
C ALA A 45 4.87 16.10 -4.62
N ALA A 46 5.18 14.96 -5.25
CA ALA A 46 5.84 14.93 -6.55
C ALA A 46 4.99 15.58 -7.64
N GLY A 47 3.67 15.32 -7.67
CA GLY A 47 2.74 15.97 -8.60
C GLY A 47 2.66 17.48 -8.39
N SER A 48 2.66 17.92 -7.13
CA SER A 48 2.67 19.34 -6.77
C SER A 48 3.96 20.04 -7.22
N TRP A 49 5.12 19.37 -7.09
CA TRP A 49 6.40 19.88 -7.60
C TRP A 49 6.48 19.88 -9.13
N ALA A 50 5.80 18.94 -9.78
CA ALA A 50 5.67 18.91 -11.24
C ALA A 50 4.69 19.97 -11.80
N GLY A 51 4.06 20.76 -10.93
CA GLY A 51 3.16 21.85 -11.32
C GLY A 51 1.71 21.43 -11.55
N LEU A 52 1.31 20.20 -11.18
CA LEU A 52 -0.11 19.84 -11.20
C LEU A 52 -0.87 20.62 -10.13
N ALA A 53 -1.93 21.31 -10.55
CA ALA A 53 -2.78 22.03 -9.64
C ALA A 53 -3.65 21.08 -8.80
N SER A 54 -3.81 21.38 -7.51
CA SER A 54 -4.69 20.61 -6.60
C SER A 54 -6.16 20.58 -7.03
N THR A 55 -6.58 21.51 -7.88
CA THR A 55 -7.92 21.60 -8.49
C THR A 55 -8.08 20.69 -9.70
N GLU A 56 -7.00 20.20 -10.31
CA GLU A 56 -7.09 19.32 -11.45
C GLU A 56 -7.43 17.89 -11.02
N PRO A 57 -8.33 17.18 -11.72
CA PRO A 57 -8.68 15.81 -11.37
C PRO A 57 -7.53 14.81 -11.55
N TRP A 58 -6.50 15.16 -12.32
CA TRP A 58 -5.38 14.28 -12.63
C TRP A 58 -4.50 13.98 -11.43
N ILE A 59 -4.18 14.97 -10.58
CA ILE A 59 -3.37 14.74 -9.39
C ILE A 59 -4.07 13.73 -8.45
N TRP A 60 -5.39 13.86 -8.30
CA TRP A 60 -6.21 12.94 -7.53
C TRP A 60 -6.19 11.53 -8.10
N LEU A 61 -6.46 11.39 -9.41
CA LEU A 61 -6.51 10.09 -10.06
C LEU A 61 -5.16 9.37 -9.98
N ILE A 62 -4.05 10.08 -10.25
CA ILE A 62 -2.71 9.52 -10.17
C ILE A 62 -2.39 9.08 -8.75
N THR A 63 -2.64 9.95 -7.75
CA THR A 63 -2.39 9.62 -6.34
C THR A 63 -3.19 8.37 -5.91
N PHE A 64 -4.46 8.26 -6.27
CA PHE A 64 -5.30 7.12 -5.88
C PHE A 64 -4.90 5.83 -6.58
N VAL A 65 -4.70 5.88 -7.89
CA VAL A 65 -4.31 4.71 -8.69
C VAL A 65 -2.95 4.19 -8.23
N VAL A 66 -1.95 5.06 -8.08
CA VAL A 66 -0.61 4.65 -7.66
C VAL A 66 -0.63 4.08 -6.24
N SER A 67 -1.33 4.73 -5.30
CA SER A 67 -1.44 4.24 -3.92
C SER A 67 -2.12 2.86 -3.86
N GLY A 68 -3.21 2.66 -4.61
CA GLY A 68 -3.92 1.39 -4.68
C GLY A 68 -3.08 0.27 -5.32
N VAL A 69 -2.41 0.56 -6.43
CA VAL A 69 -1.54 -0.40 -7.12
C VAL A 69 -0.38 -0.81 -6.22
N VAL A 70 0.28 0.14 -5.56
CA VAL A 70 1.39 -0.15 -4.65
C VAL A 70 0.92 -0.98 -3.46
N ALA A 71 -0.20 -0.61 -2.82
CA ALA A 71 -0.76 -1.37 -1.71
C ALA A 71 -1.08 -2.83 -2.11
N PHE A 72 -1.69 -3.02 -3.28
CA PHE A 72 -2.04 -4.34 -3.81
C PHE A 72 -0.80 -5.20 -4.08
N VAL A 73 0.17 -4.65 -4.82
CA VAL A 73 1.41 -5.35 -5.17
C VAL A 73 2.21 -5.72 -3.92
N VAL A 74 2.33 -4.79 -2.97
CA VAL A 74 3.05 -5.01 -1.72
C VAL A 74 2.37 -6.07 -0.87
N ASN A 75 1.05 -6.07 -0.75
CA ASN A 75 0.33 -7.12 -0.04
C ASN A 75 0.59 -8.52 -0.64
N LEU A 76 0.48 -8.66 -1.97
CA LEU A 76 0.77 -9.93 -2.64
C LEU A 76 2.20 -10.42 -2.39
N ARG A 77 3.18 -9.51 -2.48
CA ARG A 77 4.60 -9.83 -2.28
C ARG A 77 4.87 -10.25 -0.84
N LEU A 78 4.35 -9.52 0.14
CA LEU A 78 4.53 -9.83 1.56
C LEU A 78 3.91 -11.17 1.93
N VAL A 79 2.68 -11.44 1.52
CA VAL A 79 2.00 -12.71 1.83
C VAL A 79 2.78 -13.89 1.21
N ARG A 80 3.21 -13.78 -0.05
CA ARG A 80 4.00 -14.83 -0.72
C ARG A 80 5.35 -15.06 -0.04
N ALA A 81 6.08 -13.98 0.27
CA ALA A 81 7.37 -14.07 0.95
C ALA A 81 7.23 -14.71 2.33
N ARG A 82 6.15 -14.37 3.06
CA ARG A 82 5.89 -14.94 4.38
C ARG A 82 5.63 -16.44 4.33
N ILE A 83 4.80 -16.90 3.39
CA ILE A 83 4.54 -18.34 3.22
C ILE A 83 5.81 -19.11 2.85
N ALA A 84 6.64 -18.56 1.96
CA ALA A 84 7.90 -19.19 1.58
C ALA A 84 8.87 -19.31 2.76
N ALA A 85 9.03 -18.23 3.54
CA ALA A 85 9.89 -18.20 4.72
C ALA A 85 9.40 -19.17 5.81
N ASP A 86 8.09 -19.22 6.05
CA ASP A 86 7.50 -20.13 7.06
C ASP A 86 7.70 -21.61 6.65
N ASN A 87 7.57 -21.94 5.36
CA ASN A 87 7.83 -23.29 4.83
C ASN A 87 9.31 -23.69 4.93
N GLU A 88 10.22 -22.76 4.62
CA GLU A 88 11.66 -22.99 4.74
C GLU A 88 12.05 -23.25 6.19
N MET A 89 11.52 -22.46 7.12
CA MET A 89 11.76 -22.63 8.56
C MET A 89 11.19 -23.97 9.07
N PHE A 90 10.00 -24.36 8.61
CA PHE A 90 9.43 -25.65 8.95
C PHE A 90 10.30 -26.82 8.47
N GLY A 91 10.85 -26.76 7.25
CA GLY A 91 11.79 -27.77 6.75
C GLY A 91 13.02 -27.93 7.65
N LYS A 92 13.63 -26.80 8.01
CA LYS A 92 14.80 -26.76 8.92
C LYS A 92 14.51 -27.39 10.28
N ILE A 93 13.34 -27.11 10.87
CA ILE A 93 12.96 -27.64 12.20
C ILE A 93 12.53 -29.11 12.10
N ALA A 94 11.88 -29.52 11.01
CA ALA A 94 11.43 -30.90 10.79
C ALA A 94 12.58 -31.86 10.42
N GLY A 95 13.81 -31.38 10.30
CA GLY A 95 15.00 -32.19 10.02
C GLY A 95 15.03 -32.78 8.60
N ARG A 96 14.36 -32.13 7.64
CA ARG A 96 14.38 -32.46 6.21
C ARG A 96 15.20 -31.47 5.42
#